data_AF-A0A3D1VLL3-F1
#
_entry.id   AF-A0A3D1VLL3-F1
#
_cell.length_a   1.000
_cell.length_b   1.000
_cell.length_c   1.000
_cell.angle_alpha   90.00
_cell.angle_beta   90.00
_cell.angle_gamma   90.00
#
_symmetry.space_group_name_H-M   'P 1'
#
loop_
_entity.id
_entity.type
_entity.pdbx_description
1 polymer ?
#
loop_
_entity_poly.entity_id
_entity_poly.type
_entity_poly.pdbx_seq_one_letter_code
_entity_poly.pdbx_strand_id
1 'polypeptide(L)'
;MFERAVSKLEFDKIRFILAECTSFQGAKERIASLLPATNVGEVRFSLSQTTAAKQMIAIKGGLHISTVPTVPEEARRAAKGMVLTCKQLLQVGDLLSDTRQGVEYADKLDLDNPLFSLFSRLIPHKALEDNIRRAIIGEETLADDASEELYKIRKRIRLANGKIRETLQQMITSAKLATALQDSIITQRNGRYVIPVKIEHKNEVRGLVHDTSSSGATVFIEPLAVLELNNEIRMLENQEKQEIQRVLSDFSDNVGINAETIAMNYENLCDLAVIFAKAELSYSMKGIEPFISDDMKMDLRNARHPLLAKEKVVPISVKLGYTYTSLVVTGPNTGGKTVSLKTCGLLSMMAQAGMHI
;
A
#
# COMPACT_ATOMS: atom_id res chain seq x y z
N MET A 1 -30.27 11.89 8.69
CA MET A 1 -30.97 12.86 7.80
C MET A 1 -30.68 12.61 6.31
N PHE A 2 -29.43 12.32 5.92
CA PHE A 2 -29.08 12.15 4.50
C PHE A 2 -29.22 10.74 3.89
N GLU A 3 -29.35 9.67 4.67
CA GLU A 3 -29.35 8.28 4.13
C GLU A 3 -30.31 8.03 2.97
N ARG A 4 -31.57 8.49 3.10
CA ARG A 4 -32.57 8.38 2.02
C ARG A 4 -32.21 9.24 0.81
N ALA A 5 -31.59 10.40 1.03
CA ALA A 5 -31.18 11.33 -0.01
C ALA A 5 -29.96 10.80 -0.78
N VAL A 6 -28.98 10.21 -0.10
CA VAL A 6 -27.78 9.59 -0.70
C VAL A 6 -28.17 8.59 -1.78
N SER A 7 -29.07 7.67 -1.46
CA SER A 7 -29.52 6.66 -2.43
C SER A 7 -30.42 7.25 -3.54
N LYS A 8 -31.38 8.12 -3.19
CA LYS A 8 -32.31 8.68 -4.20
C LYS A 8 -31.64 9.63 -5.19
N LEU A 9 -30.64 10.38 -4.74
CA LEU A 9 -29.87 11.33 -5.55
C LEU A 9 -28.61 10.69 -6.15
N GLU A 10 -28.36 9.40 -5.90
CA GLU A 10 -27.25 8.64 -6.46
C GLU A 10 -25.87 9.17 -6.04
N PHE A 11 -25.78 9.74 -4.84
CA PHE A 11 -24.54 10.25 -4.28
C PHE A 11 -23.55 9.12 -3.94
N ASP A 12 -24.05 7.90 -3.68
CA ASP A 12 -23.24 6.68 -3.60
C ASP A 12 -22.40 6.44 -4.85
N LYS A 13 -22.94 6.71 -6.04
CA LYS A 13 -22.20 6.58 -7.30
C LYS A 13 -21.12 7.65 -7.44
N ILE A 14 -21.37 8.88 -6.96
CA ILE A 14 -20.34 9.92 -6.91
C ILE A 14 -19.21 9.54 -5.95
N ARG A 15 -19.55 8.99 -4.77
CA ARG A 15 -18.53 8.48 -3.83
C ARG A 15 -17.69 7.37 -4.45
N PHE A 16 -18.31 6.47 -5.23
CA PHE A 16 -17.57 5.45 -5.97
C PHE A 16 -16.58 6.07 -6.96
N ILE A 17 -17.02 7.02 -7.80
CA ILE A 17 -16.14 7.70 -8.76
C ILE A 17 -15.01 8.45 -8.02
N LEU A 18 -15.32 9.11 -6.91
CA LEU A 18 -14.32 9.81 -6.09
C LEU A 18 -13.30 8.85 -5.48
N ALA A 19 -13.72 7.66 -5.05
CA ALA A 19 -12.81 6.64 -4.49
C ALA A 19 -11.83 6.09 -5.54
N GLU A 20 -12.18 6.12 -6.82
CA GLU A 20 -11.28 5.75 -7.92
C GLU A 20 -10.22 6.83 -8.21
N CYS A 21 -10.37 8.04 -7.67
CA CYS A 21 -9.37 9.10 -7.77
C CYS A 21 -8.23 8.97 -6.74
N THR A 22 -8.21 7.93 -5.90
CA THR A 22 -7.15 7.70 -4.92
C THR A 22 -6.80 6.22 -4.78
N SER A 23 -5.52 5.91 -4.60
CA SER A 23 -5.03 4.57 -4.23
C SER A 23 -5.04 4.33 -2.72
N PHE A 24 -5.14 5.38 -1.91
CA PHE A 24 -4.98 5.28 -0.46
C PHE A 24 -6.21 4.64 0.20
N GLN A 25 -6.01 3.48 0.84
CA GLN A 25 -7.12 2.69 1.40
C GLN A 25 -7.92 3.45 2.46
N GLY A 26 -7.26 4.14 3.39
CA GLY A 26 -7.94 4.95 4.39
C GLY A 26 -8.81 6.06 3.77
N ALA A 27 -8.38 6.64 2.65
CA ALA A 27 -9.15 7.65 1.95
C ALA A 27 -10.38 7.05 1.27
N LYS A 28 -10.27 5.85 0.68
CA LYS A 28 -11.43 5.14 0.11
C LYS A 28 -12.49 4.86 1.17
N GLU A 29 -12.08 4.46 2.38
CA GLU A 29 -12.99 4.23 3.50
C GLU A 29 -13.65 5.54 3.97
N ARG A 30 -12.87 6.63 4.09
CA ARG A 30 -13.39 7.96 4.42
C ARG A 30 -14.37 8.47 3.34
N ILE A 31 -14.08 8.25 2.06
CA ILE A 31 -14.97 8.60 0.94
C ILE A 31 -16.25 7.77 0.97
N ALA A 32 -16.17 6.47 1.28
CA ALA A 32 -17.34 5.60 1.37
C ALA A 32 -18.32 6.05 2.47
N SER A 33 -17.80 6.64 3.55
CA SER A 33 -18.58 7.21 4.65
C SER A 33 -18.87 8.71 4.50
N LEU A 34 -18.39 9.36 3.44
CA LEU A 34 -18.54 10.81 3.23
C LEU A 34 -20.02 11.21 3.17
N LEU A 35 -20.38 12.23 3.95
CA LEU A 35 -21.71 12.82 4.00
C LEU A 35 -21.63 14.34 3.79
N PRO A 36 -22.71 14.97 3.28
CA PRO A 36 -22.78 16.43 3.18
C PRO A 36 -22.68 17.09 4.56
N ALA A 37 -21.86 18.14 4.67
CA ALA A 37 -21.82 18.99 5.85
C ALA A 37 -23.04 19.92 5.90
N THR A 38 -23.49 20.24 7.10
CA THR A 38 -24.63 21.16 7.33
C THR A 38 -24.21 22.56 7.76
N ASN A 39 -22.96 22.70 8.23
CA ASN A 39 -22.40 23.98 8.62
C ASN A 39 -21.80 24.70 7.40
N VAL A 40 -22.28 25.91 7.13
CA VAL A 40 -21.83 26.71 5.96
C VAL A 40 -20.32 27.00 6.00
N GLY A 41 -19.76 27.26 7.18
CA GLY A 41 -18.33 27.48 7.36
C GLY A 41 -17.48 26.26 7.01
N GLU A 42 -17.93 25.06 7.43
CA GLU A 42 -17.28 23.79 7.10
C GLU A 42 -17.33 23.51 5.59
N VAL A 43 -18.48 23.76 4.95
CA VAL A 43 -18.62 23.61 3.49
C VAL A 43 -17.67 24.54 2.75
N ARG A 44 -17.66 25.83 3.10
CA ARG A 44 -16.76 26.83 2.50
C ARG A 44 -15.29 26.45 2.69
N PHE A 45 -14.93 26.01 3.89
CA PHE A 45 -13.57 25.55 4.17
C PHE A 45 -13.20 24.34 3.32
N SER A 46 -14.05 23.31 3.26
CA SER A 46 -13.77 22.11 2.45
C SER A 46 -13.71 22.42 0.95
N LEU A 47 -14.50 23.35 0.44
CA LEU A 47 -14.39 23.85 -0.94
C LEU A 47 -13.08 24.57 -1.17
N SER A 48 -12.67 25.46 -0.26
CA SER A 48 -11.37 26.16 -0.36
C SER A 48 -10.18 25.18 -0.37
N GLN A 49 -10.28 24.09 0.39
CA GLN A 49 -9.27 23.01 0.37
C GLN A 49 -9.21 22.32 -0.99
N THR A 50 -10.36 22.01 -1.60
CA THR A 50 -10.43 21.43 -2.95
C THR A 50 -9.86 22.39 -4.00
N THR A 51 -10.16 23.70 -3.90
CA THR A 51 -9.57 24.73 -4.77
C THR A 51 -8.05 24.79 -4.62
N ALA A 52 -7.53 24.82 -3.39
CA ALA A 52 -6.10 24.84 -3.13
C ALA A 52 -5.41 23.58 -3.68
N ALA A 53 -5.96 22.38 -3.44
CA ALA A 53 -5.41 21.14 -3.98
C ALA A 53 -5.43 21.13 -5.51
N LYS A 54 -6.50 21.61 -6.14
CA LYS A 54 -6.60 21.73 -7.61
C LYS A 54 -5.50 22.65 -8.15
N GLN A 55 -5.25 23.79 -7.52
CA GLN A 55 -4.16 24.70 -7.91
C GLN A 55 -2.78 24.04 -7.74
N MET A 56 -2.56 23.33 -6.64
CA MET A 56 -1.31 22.60 -6.40
C MET A 56 -1.08 21.53 -7.48
N ILE A 57 -2.11 20.76 -7.86
CA ILE A 57 -2.02 19.78 -8.96
C ILE A 57 -1.62 20.46 -10.28
N ALA A 58 -2.19 21.62 -10.61
CA ALA A 58 -1.81 22.36 -11.81
C ALA A 58 -0.33 22.79 -11.85
N ILE A 59 0.25 23.11 -10.71
CA ILE A 59 1.61 23.67 -10.62
C ILE A 59 2.66 22.57 -10.43
N LYS A 60 2.38 21.62 -9.52
CA LYS A 60 3.33 20.62 -9.02
C LYS A 60 3.03 19.20 -9.50
N GLY A 61 1.89 18.97 -10.15
CA GLY A 61 1.37 17.63 -10.43
C GLY A 61 0.64 17.02 -9.22
N GLY A 62 0.08 15.82 -9.40
CA GLY A 62 -0.66 15.11 -8.34
C GLY A 62 0.22 14.72 -7.15
N LEU A 63 -0.40 14.67 -5.95
CA LEU A 63 0.23 14.11 -4.76
C LEU A 63 0.14 12.58 -4.80
N HIS A 64 1.28 11.90 -4.86
CA HIS A 64 1.32 10.44 -4.82
C HIS A 64 1.27 9.94 -3.39
N ILE A 65 0.35 9.01 -3.10
CA ILE A 65 0.23 8.35 -1.80
C ILE A 65 0.02 6.86 -2.05
N SER A 66 0.90 6.04 -1.47
CA SER A 66 0.99 4.60 -1.65
C SER A 66 -0.17 3.87 -0.98
N THR A 67 -0.53 2.68 -1.48
CA THR A 67 -1.60 1.88 -0.89
C THR A 67 -1.13 1.18 0.39
N VAL A 68 -1.42 1.78 1.55
CA VAL A 68 -1.06 1.21 2.87
C VAL A 68 -2.31 1.00 3.74
N PRO A 69 -2.79 -0.24 3.92
CA PRO A 69 -4.08 -0.48 4.57
C PRO A 69 -4.02 -0.57 6.10
N THR A 70 -2.93 -1.06 6.69
CA THR A 70 -2.93 -1.55 8.09
C THR A 70 -1.87 -0.92 9.00
N VAL A 71 -1.12 0.08 8.50
CA VAL A 71 0.06 0.62 9.17
C VAL A 71 -0.20 1.16 10.59
N PRO A 72 -1.28 1.91 10.89
CA PRO A 72 -1.54 2.38 12.25
C PRO A 72 -1.73 1.25 13.27
N GLU A 73 -2.47 0.21 12.89
CA GLU A 73 -2.72 -0.96 13.75
C GLU A 73 -1.44 -1.77 13.96
N GLU A 74 -0.62 -1.91 12.92
CA GLU A 74 0.68 -2.58 12.98
C GLU A 74 1.65 -1.82 13.90
N ALA A 75 1.72 -0.50 13.79
CA ALA A 75 2.57 0.30 14.66
C ALA A 75 2.14 0.21 16.13
N ARG A 76 0.83 0.27 16.42
CA ARG A 76 0.29 0.06 17.77
C ARG A 76 0.54 -1.33 18.32
N ARG A 77 0.53 -2.36 17.46
CA ARG A 77 0.88 -3.74 17.85
C ARG A 77 2.37 -3.87 18.13
N ALA A 78 3.22 -3.24 17.33
CA ALA A 78 4.65 -3.18 17.56
C ALA A 78 4.99 -2.48 18.88
N ALA A 79 4.28 -1.39 19.22
CA ALA A 79 4.39 -0.73 20.52
C ALA A 79 4.03 -1.63 21.72
N LYS A 80 3.29 -2.74 21.49
CA LYS A 80 2.97 -3.77 22.49
C LYS A 80 3.91 -4.97 22.45
N GLY A 81 5.03 -4.89 21.72
CA GLY A 81 6.04 -5.94 21.62
C GLY A 81 5.79 -6.98 20.52
N MET A 82 4.89 -6.72 19.56
CA MET A 82 4.77 -7.57 18.38
C MET A 82 5.94 -7.34 17.42
N VAL A 83 6.57 -8.42 16.96
CA VAL A 83 7.51 -8.37 15.83
C VAL A 83 6.75 -8.33 14.51
N LEU A 84 6.96 -7.28 13.74
CA LEU A 84 6.40 -7.09 12.40
C LEU A 84 7.16 -7.92 11.37
N THR A 85 6.43 -8.39 10.37
CA THR A 85 7.00 -9.09 9.21
C THR A 85 7.63 -8.12 8.21
N CYS A 86 8.47 -8.63 7.30
CA CYS A 86 9.08 -7.82 6.23
C CYS A 86 8.04 -7.04 5.43
N LYS A 87 6.94 -7.69 5.05
CA LYS A 87 5.82 -7.05 4.35
C LYS A 87 5.24 -5.86 5.12
N GLN A 88 5.01 -6.02 6.42
CA GLN A 88 4.46 -4.95 7.26
C GLN A 88 5.44 -3.80 7.43
N LEU A 89 6.73 -4.10 7.65
CA LEU A 89 7.78 -3.08 7.72
C LEU A 89 7.94 -2.32 6.40
N LEU A 90 7.81 -3.00 5.24
CA LEU A 90 7.79 -2.32 3.94
C LEU A 90 6.59 -1.37 3.82
N GLN A 91 5.40 -1.78 4.24
CA GLN A 91 4.22 -0.89 4.26
C GLN A 91 4.43 0.33 5.18
N VAL A 92 5.09 0.14 6.33
CA VAL A 92 5.51 1.26 7.18
C VAL A 92 6.48 2.17 6.41
N GLY A 93 7.48 1.60 5.74
CA GLY A 93 8.44 2.33 4.91
C GLY A 93 7.80 3.11 3.75
N ASP A 94 6.71 2.60 3.16
CA ASP A 94 5.92 3.29 2.16
C ASP A 94 5.20 4.51 2.76
N LEU A 95 4.53 4.35 3.90
CA LEU A 95 3.89 5.49 4.60
C LEU A 95 4.91 6.57 5.02
N LEU A 96 6.09 6.16 5.50
CA LEU A 96 7.15 7.11 5.88
C LEU A 96 7.67 7.88 4.66
N SER A 97 7.84 7.20 3.53
CA SER A 97 8.21 7.82 2.25
C SER A 97 7.12 8.80 1.78
N ASP A 98 5.85 8.41 1.81
CA ASP A 98 4.73 9.28 1.44
C ASP A 98 4.66 10.52 2.34
N THR A 99 4.93 10.35 3.64
CA THR A 99 5.00 11.46 4.61
C THR A 99 6.10 12.45 4.21
N ARG A 100 7.31 11.94 3.94
CA ARG A 100 8.44 12.78 3.52
C ARG A 100 8.15 13.50 2.20
N GLN A 101 7.61 12.78 1.21
CA GLN A 101 7.22 13.36 -0.07
C GLN A 101 6.11 14.41 0.10
N GLY A 102 5.15 14.21 1.02
CA GLY A 102 4.14 15.20 1.36
C GLY A 102 4.74 16.49 1.94
N VAL A 103 5.74 16.37 2.82
CA VAL A 103 6.48 17.54 3.35
C VAL A 103 7.23 18.27 2.24
N GLU A 104 7.93 17.55 1.36
CA GLU A 104 8.64 18.13 0.20
C GLU A 104 7.66 18.78 -0.79
N TYR A 105 6.51 18.16 -1.02
CA TYR A 105 5.46 18.68 -1.90
C TYR A 105 4.87 19.99 -1.36
N ALA A 106 4.78 20.14 -0.04
CA ALA A 106 4.34 21.36 0.63
C ALA A 106 5.47 22.39 0.86
N ASP A 107 6.65 22.17 0.30
CA ASP A 107 7.73 23.17 0.40
C ASP A 107 7.23 24.53 -0.12
N LYS A 108 7.50 25.56 0.71
CA LYS A 108 7.08 26.96 0.51
C LYS A 108 5.56 27.17 0.39
N LEU A 109 4.75 26.32 1.02
CA LEU A 109 3.31 26.55 1.11
C LEU A 109 3.01 27.72 2.07
N ASP A 110 2.22 28.68 1.60
CA ASP A 110 1.85 29.85 2.40
C ASP A 110 0.97 29.48 3.62
N LEU A 111 1.11 30.24 4.71
CA LEU A 111 0.38 30.01 5.98
C LEU A 111 -1.14 30.17 5.85
N ASP A 112 -1.59 30.97 4.90
CA ASP A 112 -3.01 31.20 4.60
C ASP A 112 -3.61 30.10 3.70
N ASN A 113 -2.78 29.19 3.18
CA ASN A 113 -3.28 28.07 2.40
C ASN A 113 -4.11 27.13 3.30
N PRO A 114 -5.33 26.74 2.88
CA PRO A 114 -6.23 25.92 3.72
C PRO A 114 -5.72 24.48 3.95
N LEU A 115 -4.67 24.06 3.26
CA LEU A 115 -4.00 22.77 3.45
C LEU A 115 -2.75 22.84 4.34
N PHE A 116 -2.29 24.05 4.70
CA PHE A 116 -1.06 24.25 5.47
C PHE A 116 -1.07 23.44 6.77
N SER A 117 -2.20 23.43 7.48
CA SER A 117 -2.33 22.72 8.76
C SER A 117 -2.19 21.20 8.63
N LEU A 118 -2.58 20.60 7.50
CA LEU A 118 -2.44 19.17 7.26
C LEU A 118 -0.99 18.81 6.92
N PHE A 119 -0.37 19.57 6.04
CA PHE A 119 1.03 19.34 5.65
C PHE A 119 2.02 19.62 6.79
N SER A 120 1.80 20.68 7.57
CA SER A 120 2.69 21.04 8.69
C SER A 120 2.66 20.05 9.85
N ARG A 121 1.64 19.18 9.92
CA ARG A 121 1.55 18.09 10.91
C ARG A 121 2.25 16.80 10.46
N LEU A 122 2.72 16.73 9.22
CA LEU A 122 3.50 15.58 8.74
C LEU A 122 4.89 15.61 9.35
N ILE A 123 5.26 14.52 10.04
CA ILE A 123 6.56 14.40 10.70
C ILE A 123 7.35 13.29 10.01
N PRO A 124 8.38 13.62 9.21
CA PRO A 124 9.14 12.63 8.47
C PRO A 124 10.12 11.89 9.38
N HIS A 125 10.20 10.56 9.24
CA HIS A 125 11.19 9.73 9.93
C HIS A 125 12.19 9.14 8.94
N LYS A 126 12.99 10.01 8.30
CA LYS A 126 13.91 9.64 7.22
C LYS A 126 14.89 8.52 7.61
N ALA A 127 15.45 8.56 8.81
CA ALA A 127 16.38 7.52 9.27
C ALA A 127 15.70 6.13 9.36
N LEU A 128 14.45 6.08 9.82
CA LEU A 128 13.70 4.83 9.90
C LEU A 128 13.30 4.33 8.50
N GLU A 129 12.84 5.24 7.62
CA GLU A 129 12.55 4.97 6.21
C GLU A 129 13.78 4.35 5.50
N ASP A 130 14.92 5.04 5.55
CA ASP A 130 16.16 4.63 4.87
C ASP A 130 16.65 3.27 5.39
N ASN A 131 16.59 3.05 6.71
CA ASN A 131 17.02 1.79 7.30
C ASN A 131 16.13 0.60 6.90
N ILE A 132 14.80 0.78 6.91
CA ILE A 132 13.85 -0.25 6.46
C ILE A 132 14.10 -0.59 4.99
N ARG A 133 14.17 0.42 4.11
CA ARG A 133 14.34 0.23 2.66
C ARG A 133 15.69 -0.38 2.30
N ARG A 134 16.74 -0.10 3.07
CA ARG A 134 18.05 -0.73 2.88
C ARG A 134 18.05 -2.20 3.33
N ALA A 135 17.44 -2.49 4.48
CA ALA A 135 17.50 -3.81 5.10
C ALA A 135 16.51 -4.82 4.49
N ILE A 136 15.38 -4.37 3.95
CA ILE A 136 14.29 -5.23 3.45
C ILE A 136 14.12 -4.99 1.95
N ILE A 137 14.41 -6.02 1.16
CA ILE A 137 14.42 -5.95 -0.31
C ILE A 137 13.24 -6.67 -0.96
N GLY A 138 12.40 -7.35 -0.17
CA GLY A 138 11.16 -7.99 -0.64
C GLY A 138 10.26 -8.42 0.52
N GLU A 139 9.04 -8.86 0.22
CA GLU A 139 8.02 -9.20 1.24
C GLU A 139 8.44 -10.30 2.23
N GLU A 140 9.44 -11.11 1.88
CA GLU A 140 9.99 -12.17 2.73
C GLU A 140 11.54 -12.12 2.80
N THR A 141 12.17 -11.09 2.22
CA THR A 141 13.61 -11.11 1.94
C THR A 141 14.32 -9.91 2.57
N LEU A 142 15.25 -10.21 3.48
CA LEU A 142 16.23 -9.23 3.97
C LEU A 142 17.47 -9.18 3.08
N ALA A 143 18.05 -7.99 2.94
CA ALA A 143 19.34 -7.78 2.34
C ALA A 143 20.45 -8.55 3.08
N ASP A 144 21.50 -8.95 2.36
CA ASP A 144 22.66 -9.64 2.94
C ASP A 144 23.35 -8.80 4.02
N ASP A 145 23.35 -7.48 3.86
CA ASP A 145 23.97 -6.48 4.73
C ASP A 145 22.95 -5.77 5.63
N ALA A 146 21.77 -6.36 5.84
CA ALA A 146 20.78 -5.85 6.79
C ALA A 146 21.36 -5.74 8.21
N SER A 147 22.25 -6.66 8.58
CA SER A 147 23.15 -6.53 9.74
C SER A 147 24.54 -7.09 9.41
N GLU A 148 25.55 -6.64 10.16
CA GLU A 148 26.92 -7.15 10.02
C GLU A 148 26.98 -8.66 10.34
N GLU A 149 26.22 -9.10 11.33
CA GLU A 149 26.17 -10.50 11.74
C GLU A 149 25.47 -11.38 10.69
N LEU A 150 24.36 -10.90 10.11
CA LEU A 150 23.67 -11.60 9.03
C LEU A 150 24.60 -11.78 7.82
N TYR A 151 25.36 -10.73 7.47
CA TYR A 151 26.34 -10.79 6.40
C TYR A 151 27.41 -11.85 6.67
N LYS A 152 27.97 -11.90 7.90
CA LYS A 152 28.96 -12.90 8.32
C LYS A 152 28.38 -14.31 8.23
N ILE A 153 27.18 -14.55 8.73
CA ILE A 153 26.50 -15.84 8.70
C ILE A 153 26.27 -16.29 7.24
N ARG A 154 25.67 -15.44 6.40
CA ARG A 154 25.42 -15.76 4.97
C ARG A 154 26.72 -16.00 4.19
N LYS A 155 27.79 -15.28 4.51
CA LYS A 155 29.12 -15.53 3.92
C LYS A 155 29.65 -16.90 4.32
N ARG A 156 29.55 -17.30 5.59
CA ARG A 156 29.95 -18.64 6.06
C ARG A 156 29.14 -19.75 5.40
N ILE A 157 27.82 -19.57 5.27
CA ILE A 157 26.93 -20.51 4.56
C ILE A 157 27.40 -20.68 3.11
N ARG A 158 27.66 -19.58 2.38
CA ARG A 158 28.17 -19.62 1.01
C ARG A 158 29.51 -20.36 0.89
N LEU A 159 30.45 -20.11 1.82
CA LEU A 159 31.75 -20.77 1.84
C LEU A 159 31.63 -22.28 2.14
N ALA A 160 30.81 -22.68 3.11
CA ALA A 160 30.56 -24.08 3.45
C ALA A 160 29.89 -24.81 2.26
N ASN A 161 28.89 -24.20 1.64
CA ASN A 161 28.24 -24.71 0.42
C ASN A 161 29.25 -24.93 -0.72
N GLY A 162 30.15 -23.96 -0.94
CA GLY A 162 31.21 -24.08 -1.95
C GLY A 162 32.12 -25.28 -1.70
N LYS A 163 32.60 -25.44 -0.46
CA LYS A 163 33.45 -26.58 -0.06
C LYS A 163 32.75 -27.93 -0.20
N ILE A 164 31.47 -28.03 0.16
CA ILE A 164 30.68 -29.26 -0.03
C ILE A 164 30.59 -29.60 -1.50
N ARG A 165 30.23 -28.64 -2.35
CA ARG A 165 30.10 -28.87 -3.79
C ARG A 165 31.41 -29.31 -4.41
N GLU A 166 32.52 -28.68 -4.05
CA GLU A 166 33.85 -29.08 -4.51
C GLU A 166 34.19 -30.52 -4.09
N THR A 167 33.98 -30.86 -2.82
CA THR A 167 34.25 -32.20 -2.28
C THR A 167 33.38 -33.27 -2.96
N LEU A 168 32.08 -33.01 -3.10
CA LEU A 168 31.16 -33.94 -3.76
C LEU A 168 31.45 -34.05 -5.26
N GLN A 169 31.84 -32.97 -5.92
CA GLN A 169 32.21 -33.01 -7.34
C GLN A 169 33.45 -33.88 -7.55
N GLN A 170 34.47 -33.77 -6.70
CA GLN A 170 35.65 -34.64 -6.73
C GLN A 170 35.27 -36.12 -6.50
N MET A 171 34.34 -36.39 -5.58
CA MET A 171 33.84 -37.75 -5.33
C MET A 171 33.10 -38.33 -6.54
N ILE A 172 32.16 -37.58 -7.11
CA ILE A 172 31.33 -38.01 -8.24
C ILE A 172 32.16 -38.22 -9.52
N THR A 173 33.20 -37.39 -9.72
CA THR A 173 34.08 -37.47 -10.89
C THR A 173 35.14 -38.58 -10.74
N SER A 174 35.31 -39.14 -9.55
CA SER A 174 36.26 -40.23 -9.33
C SER A 174 35.81 -41.51 -10.06
N ALA A 175 36.71 -42.11 -10.84
CA ALA A 175 36.42 -43.31 -11.65
C ALA A 175 35.88 -44.48 -10.81
N LYS A 176 36.20 -44.53 -9.52
CA LYS A 176 35.77 -45.57 -8.58
C LYS A 176 34.32 -45.39 -8.12
N LEU A 177 33.85 -44.16 -7.87
CA LEU A 177 32.45 -43.92 -7.48
C LEU A 177 31.52 -43.76 -8.67
N ALA A 178 32.02 -43.37 -9.85
CA ALA A 178 31.19 -43.14 -11.02
C ALA A 178 30.32 -44.37 -11.40
N THR A 179 30.81 -45.59 -11.18
CA THR A 179 30.06 -46.83 -11.43
C THR A 179 28.97 -47.12 -10.40
N ALA A 180 29.18 -46.67 -9.16
CA ALA A 180 28.28 -46.86 -8.03
C ALA A 180 27.08 -45.88 -8.04
N LEU A 181 27.25 -44.73 -8.69
CA LEU A 181 26.24 -43.69 -8.76
C LEU A 181 25.11 -44.06 -9.72
N GLN A 182 23.90 -43.63 -9.36
CA GLN A 182 22.77 -43.67 -10.29
C GLN A 182 22.91 -42.55 -11.32
N ASP A 183 23.10 -41.32 -10.84
CA ASP A 183 23.31 -40.11 -11.64
C ASP A 183 24.49 -39.32 -11.04
N SER A 184 25.35 -38.79 -11.91
CA SER A 184 26.52 -37.98 -11.50
C SER A 184 26.12 -36.53 -11.17
N ILE A 185 25.13 -36.36 -10.31
CA ILE A 185 24.61 -35.06 -9.89
C ILE A 185 24.64 -34.92 -8.37
N ILE A 186 24.92 -33.70 -7.92
CA ILE A 186 24.78 -33.32 -6.52
C ILE A 186 23.31 -32.94 -6.30
N THR A 187 22.65 -33.56 -5.32
CA THR A 187 21.24 -33.27 -5.00
C THR A 187 21.08 -32.88 -3.54
N GLN A 188 19.91 -32.38 -3.17
CA GLN A 188 19.59 -32.05 -1.78
C GLN A 188 18.39 -32.88 -1.30
N ARG A 189 18.48 -33.39 -0.06
CA ARG A 189 17.39 -34.09 0.65
C ARG A 189 17.28 -33.52 2.05
N ASN A 190 16.08 -33.05 2.43
CA ASN A 190 15.81 -32.47 3.74
C ASN A 190 16.82 -31.38 4.15
N GLY A 191 17.24 -30.53 3.20
CA GLY A 191 18.23 -29.49 3.42
C GLY A 191 19.70 -29.94 3.37
N ARG A 192 19.99 -31.23 3.23
CA ARG A 192 21.37 -31.77 3.18
C ARG A 192 21.81 -32.12 1.79
N TYR A 193 23.06 -31.82 1.45
CA TYR A 193 23.65 -32.27 0.19
C TYR A 193 23.97 -33.76 0.25
N VAL A 194 23.50 -34.48 -0.77
CA VAL A 194 23.57 -35.93 -0.90
C VAL A 194 23.88 -36.33 -2.34
N ILE A 195 24.37 -37.56 -2.51
CA ILE A 195 24.63 -38.17 -3.81
C ILE A 195 23.73 -39.40 -4.01
N PRO A 196 23.14 -39.58 -5.20
CA PRO A 196 22.28 -40.72 -5.50
C PRO A 196 23.12 -41.96 -5.86
N VAL A 197 23.06 -43.00 -5.04
CA VAL A 197 23.81 -44.24 -5.20
C VAL A 197 22.86 -45.38 -5.54
N LYS A 198 23.24 -46.27 -6.46
CA LYS A 198 22.48 -47.51 -6.73
C LYS A 198 22.42 -48.36 -5.47
N ILE A 199 21.27 -48.92 -5.16
CA ILE A 199 21.10 -49.66 -3.90
C ILE A 199 22.06 -50.85 -3.76
N GLU A 200 22.44 -51.46 -4.88
CA GLU A 200 23.43 -52.54 -5.00
C GLU A 200 24.83 -52.10 -4.54
N HIS A 201 25.16 -50.83 -4.75
CA HIS A 201 26.46 -50.22 -4.43
C HIS A 201 26.41 -49.31 -3.20
N LYS A 202 25.35 -49.38 -2.38
CA LYS A 202 25.19 -48.50 -1.20
C LYS A 202 26.37 -48.54 -0.22
N ASN A 203 27.07 -49.67 -0.14
CA ASN A 203 28.20 -49.86 0.77
C ASN A 203 29.53 -49.30 0.23
N GLU A 204 29.59 -48.93 -1.06
CA GLU A 204 30.79 -48.36 -1.68
C GLU A 204 30.99 -46.89 -1.29
N VAL A 205 29.90 -46.19 -0.98
CA VAL A 205 29.93 -44.82 -0.48
C VAL A 205 29.78 -44.84 1.04
N ARG A 206 30.86 -44.48 1.74
CA ARG A 206 30.80 -44.33 3.21
C ARG A 206 30.03 -43.06 3.56
N GLY A 207 28.85 -43.23 4.13
CA GLY A 207 27.96 -42.13 4.46
C GLY A 207 26.69 -42.56 5.18
N LEU A 208 25.84 -41.59 5.46
CA LEU A 208 24.52 -41.78 6.07
C LEU A 208 23.45 -41.77 4.99
N VAL A 209 22.53 -42.74 5.05
CA VAL A 209 21.36 -42.77 4.17
C VAL A 209 20.32 -41.78 4.68
N HIS A 210 19.91 -40.84 3.83
CA HIS A 210 18.87 -39.85 4.18
C HIS A 210 17.51 -40.15 3.60
N ASP A 211 17.48 -40.78 2.43
CA ASP A 211 16.25 -41.04 1.70
C ASP A 211 16.44 -42.18 0.69
N THR A 212 15.34 -42.72 0.20
CA THR A 212 15.29 -43.77 -0.83
C THR A 212 14.26 -43.41 -1.89
N SER A 213 14.55 -43.70 -3.16
CA SER A 213 13.60 -43.46 -4.24
C SER A 213 12.31 -44.28 -4.06
N SER A 214 11.21 -43.82 -4.65
CA SER A 214 9.92 -44.53 -4.61
C SER A 214 9.99 -45.94 -5.21
N SER A 215 10.92 -46.17 -6.14
CA SER A 215 11.22 -47.48 -6.73
C SER A 215 12.13 -48.36 -5.87
N GLY A 216 12.73 -47.82 -4.81
CA GLY A 216 13.74 -48.47 -3.97
C GLY A 216 15.11 -48.67 -4.64
N ALA A 217 15.27 -48.34 -5.92
CA ALA A 217 16.48 -48.60 -6.68
C ALA A 217 17.64 -47.63 -6.35
N THR A 218 17.35 -46.45 -5.81
CA THR A 218 18.33 -45.40 -5.54
C THR A 218 18.29 -44.98 -4.08
N VAL A 219 19.46 -44.89 -3.46
CA VAL A 219 19.66 -44.47 -2.08
C VAL A 219 20.39 -43.13 -2.09
N PHE A 220 19.86 -42.14 -1.38
CA PHE A 220 20.48 -40.82 -1.25
C PHE A 220 21.39 -40.81 -0.03
N ILE A 221 22.70 -40.78 -0.28
CA ILE A 221 23.73 -40.91 0.76
C ILE A 221 24.40 -39.55 0.98
N GLU A 222 24.52 -39.12 2.23
CA GLU A 222 25.42 -38.05 2.69
C GLU A 222 26.80 -38.65 2.99
N PRO A 223 27.83 -38.37 2.17
CA PRO A 223 29.17 -38.90 2.43
C PRO A 223 29.75 -38.34 3.74
N LEU A 224 30.52 -39.17 4.45
CA LEU A 224 31.20 -38.75 5.69
C LEU A 224 32.12 -37.53 5.48
N ALA A 225 32.67 -37.37 4.27
CA ALA A 225 33.56 -36.25 3.92
C ALA A 225 32.88 -34.87 3.98
N VAL A 226 31.55 -34.80 3.87
CA VAL A 226 30.79 -33.54 3.92
C VAL A 226 29.82 -33.47 5.10
N LEU A 227 29.77 -34.50 5.94
CA LEU A 227 28.87 -34.57 7.10
C LEU A 227 29.03 -33.37 8.04
N GLU A 228 30.27 -33.05 8.40
CA GLU A 228 30.57 -31.92 9.29
C GLU A 228 30.17 -30.57 8.67
N LEU A 229 30.42 -30.39 7.36
CA LEU A 229 30.05 -29.16 6.66
C LEU A 229 28.52 -29.01 6.53
N ASN A 230 27.78 -30.10 6.27
CA ASN A 230 26.31 -30.10 6.25
C ASN A 230 25.75 -29.79 7.65
N ASN A 231 26.36 -30.33 8.72
CA ASN A 231 26.00 -29.97 10.09
C ASN A 231 26.28 -28.49 10.39
N GLU A 232 27.41 -27.95 9.95
CA GLU A 232 27.75 -26.53 10.08
C GLU A 232 26.73 -25.64 9.35
N ILE A 233 26.36 -25.97 8.11
CA ILE A 233 25.34 -25.23 7.35
C ILE A 233 24.02 -25.20 8.13
N ARG A 234 23.57 -26.33 8.65
CA ARG A 234 22.30 -26.39 9.40
C ARG A 234 22.35 -25.54 10.67
N MET A 235 23.48 -25.49 11.36
CA MET A 235 23.67 -24.59 12.51
C MET A 235 23.65 -23.13 12.08
N LEU A 236 24.34 -22.78 10.99
CA LEU A 236 24.37 -21.44 10.44
C LEU A 236 22.99 -20.97 9.94
N GLU A 237 22.20 -21.84 9.31
CA GLU A 237 20.83 -21.53 8.88
C GLU A 237 19.90 -21.25 10.08
N ASN A 238 20.10 -21.94 11.20
CA ASN A 238 19.37 -21.63 12.43
C ASN A 238 19.80 -20.29 13.02
N GLN A 239 21.10 -19.99 13.02
CA GLN A 239 21.63 -18.69 13.43
C GLN A 239 21.11 -17.57 12.52
N GLU A 240 21.04 -17.81 11.21
CA GLU A 240 20.49 -16.86 10.24
C GLU A 240 19.03 -16.53 10.58
N LYS A 241 18.20 -17.55 10.84
CA LYS A 241 16.81 -17.34 11.24
C LYS A 241 16.68 -16.53 12.53
N GLN A 242 17.52 -16.79 13.52
CA GLN A 242 17.53 -16.03 14.77
C GLN A 242 17.95 -14.57 14.55
N GLU A 243 18.98 -14.35 13.73
CA GLU A 243 19.46 -13.01 13.41
C GLU A 243 18.43 -12.21 12.59
N ILE A 244 17.74 -12.85 11.63
CA ILE A 244 16.62 -12.23 10.91
C ILE A 244 15.52 -11.80 11.90
N GLN A 245 15.12 -12.67 12.83
CA GLN A 245 14.11 -12.33 13.84
C GLN A 245 14.57 -11.17 14.74
N ARG A 246 15.85 -11.15 15.12
CA ARG A 246 16.44 -10.04 15.90
C ARG A 246 16.37 -8.72 15.15
N VAL A 247 16.79 -8.71 13.87
CA VAL A 247 16.74 -7.50 13.02
C VAL A 247 15.29 -7.02 12.84
N LEU A 248 14.35 -7.92 12.61
CA LEU A 248 12.92 -7.56 12.53
C LEU A 248 12.39 -7.00 13.86
N SER A 249 12.81 -7.56 14.99
CA SER A 249 12.46 -7.04 16.32
C SER A 249 12.97 -5.62 16.50
N ASP A 250 14.24 -5.34 16.19
CA ASP A 250 14.84 -4.01 16.32
C ASP A 250 14.06 -2.96 15.50
N PHE A 251 13.67 -3.30 14.26
CA PHE A 251 12.83 -2.42 13.44
C PHE A 251 11.43 -2.25 14.02
N SER A 252 10.83 -3.32 14.50
CA SER A 252 9.48 -3.30 15.09
C SER A 252 9.46 -2.42 16.34
N ASP A 253 10.48 -2.49 17.19
CA ASP A 253 10.61 -1.65 18.37
C ASP A 253 10.73 -0.17 17.98
N ASN A 254 11.51 0.14 16.95
CA ASN A 254 11.63 1.52 16.44
C ASN A 254 10.31 2.04 15.86
N VAL A 255 9.57 1.20 15.13
CA VAL A 255 8.21 1.51 14.68
C VAL A 255 7.27 1.73 15.86
N GLY A 256 7.34 0.87 16.89
CA GLY A 256 6.53 0.95 18.10
C GLY A 256 6.76 2.25 18.90
N ILE A 257 8.02 2.68 19.04
CA ILE A 257 8.38 3.96 19.68
C ILE A 257 7.71 5.15 18.96
N ASN A 258 7.59 5.07 17.63
CA ASN A 258 7.04 6.13 16.79
C ASN A 258 5.55 5.90 16.43
N ALA A 259 4.86 4.98 17.09
CA ALA A 259 3.52 4.53 16.67
C ALA A 259 2.47 5.65 16.59
N GLU A 260 2.46 6.57 17.57
CA GLU A 260 1.52 7.70 17.58
C GLU A 260 1.79 8.66 16.42
N THR A 261 3.06 8.99 16.16
CA THR A 261 3.44 9.85 15.04
C THR A 261 3.09 9.21 13.69
N ILE A 262 3.34 7.90 13.55
CA ILE A 262 2.98 7.12 12.36
C ILE A 262 1.46 7.15 12.16
N ALA A 263 0.67 6.95 13.22
CA ALA A 263 -0.79 7.04 13.15
C ALA A 263 -1.28 8.45 12.77
N MET A 264 -0.69 9.50 13.35
CA MET A 264 -1.01 10.88 12.99
C MET A 264 -0.69 11.19 11.53
N ASN A 265 0.48 10.76 11.03
CA ASN A 265 0.84 10.90 9.62
C ASN A 265 -0.16 10.19 8.72
N TYR A 266 -0.58 8.97 9.07
CA TYR A 266 -1.60 8.22 8.35
C TYR A 266 -2.92 9.00 8.23
N GLU A 267 -3.41 9.56 9.33
CA GLU A 267 -4.64 10.35 9.35
C GLU A 267 -4.55 11.62 8.51
N ASN A 268 -3.43 12.36 8.61
CA ASN A 268 -3.21 13.56 7.80
C ASN A 268 -3.09 13.23 6.31
N LEU A 269 -2.38 12.15 5.95
CA LEU A 269 -2.30 11.67 4.56
C LEU A 269 -3.67 11.19 4.05
N CYS A 270 -4.49 10.61 4.91
CA CYS A 270 -5.87 10.25 4.60
C CYS A 270 -6.70 11.48 4.21
N ASP A 271 -6.66 12.55 5.02
CA ASP A 271 -7.35 13.80 4.72
C ASP A 271 -6.85 14.44 3.43
N LEU A 272 -5.53 14.52 3.26
CA LEU A 272 -4.92 15.01 2.03
C LEU A 272 -5.37 14.19 0.82
N ALA A 273 -5.34 12.86 0.90
CA ALA A 273 -5.77 11.97 -0.18
C ALA A 273 -7.24 12.19 -0.57
N VAL A 274 -8.15 12.40 0.39
CA VAL A 274 -9.56 12.71 0.11
C VAL A 274 -9.69 14.07 -0.59
N ILE A 275 -8.95 15.09 -0.13
CA ILE A 275 -9.00 16.43 -0.72
C ILE A 275 -8.43 16.43 -2.14
N PHE A 276 -7.29 15.77 -2.36
CA PHE A 276 -6.69 15.64 -3.69
C PHE A 276 -7.59 14.82 -4.62
N ALA A 277 -8.27 13.78 -4.14
CA ALA A 277 -9.27 13.05 -4.92
C ALA A 277 -10.42 13.97 -5.38
N LYS A 278 -10.90 14.89 -4.52
CA LYS A 278 -11.92 15.88 -4.91
C LYS A 278 -11.40 16.83 -6.00
N ALA A 279 -10.14 17.20 -5.93
CA ALA A 279 -9.49 18.05 -6.93
C ALA A 279 -9.30 17.34 -8.28
N GLU A 280 -8.88 16.08 -8.27
CA GLU A 280 -8.80 15.22 -9.47
C GLU A 280 -10.18 15.01 -10.11
N LEU A 281 -11.20 14.75 -9.29
CA LEU A 281 -12.58 14.70 -9.76
C LEU A 281 -13.00 16.04 -10.39
N SER A 282 -12.64 17.17 -9.78
CA SER A 282 -12.88 18.50 -10.36
C SER A 282 -12.21 18.68 -11.72
N TYR A 283 -11.00 18.15 -11.94
CA TYR A 283 -10.34 18.19 -13.26
C TYR A 283 -11.10 17.36 -14.29
N SER A 284 -11.40 16.10 -13.97
CA SER A 284 -12.10 15.18 -14.89
C SER A 284 -13.48 15.73 -15.31
N MET A 285 -14.19 16.34 -14.36
CA MET A 285 -15.52 16.92 -14.60
C MET A 285 -15.47 18.33 -15.22
N LYS A 286 -14.30 18.97 -15.23
CA LYS A 286 -14.15 20.43 -15.45
C LYS A 286 -15.02 21.25 -14.47
N GLY A 287 -15.15 20.78 -13.24
CA GLY A 287 -15.95 21.42 -12.20
C GLY A 287 -15.32 22.72 -11.69
N ILE A 288 -16.16 23.59 -11.16
CA ILE A 288 -15.77 24.87 -10.56
C ILE A 288 -16.20 24.93 -9.09
N GLU A 289 -15.51 25.76 -8.30
CA GLU A 289 -15.92 26.03 -6.94
C GLU A 289 -17.28 26.74 -6.94
N PRO A 290 -18.33 26.17 -6.31
CA PRO A 290 -19.61 26.83 -6.18
C PRO A 290 -19.56 27.91 -5.11
N PHE A 291 -20.25 29.02 -5.35
CA PHE A 291 -20.53 30.00 -4.31
C PHE A 291 -21.62 29.46 -3.37
N ILE A 292 -21.33 29.42 -2.06
CA ILE A 292 -22.29 29.00 -1.03
C ILE A 292 -23.05 30.21 -0.49
N SER A 293 -24.36 30.24 -0.75
CA SER A 293 -25.30 31.27 -0.29
C SER A 293 -25.65 31.11 1.19
N ASP A 294 -25.76 32.24 1.92
CA ASP A 294 -26.27 32.30 3.30
C ASP A 294 -27.79 32.49 3.38
N ASP A 295 -28.46 32.71 2.24
CA ASP A 295 -29.86 33.13 2.13
C ASP A 295 -30.74 32.11 1.37
N MET A 296 -30.33 30.83 1.36
CA MET A 296 -31.07 29.71 0.77
C MET A 296 -31.38 29.90 -0.73
N LYS A 297 -30.51 30.62 -1.45
CA LYS A 297 -30.63 30.85 -2.89
C LYS A 297 -29.85 29.82 -3.68
N MET A 298 -30.42 29.38 -4.80
CA MET A 298 -29.79 28.50 -5.77
C MET A 298 -29.79 29.17 -7.14
N ASP A 299 -28.62 29.24 -7.78
CA ASP A 299 -28.44 29.69 -9.17
C ASP A 299 -27.48 28.73 -9.88
N LEU A 300 -28.04 27.69 -10.50
CA LEU A 300 -27.33 26.75 -11.34
C LEU A 300 -27.39 27.24 -12.78
N ARG A 301 -26.24 27.41 -13.43
CA ARG A 301 -26.12 27.89 -14.81
C ARG A 301 -25.47 26.83 -15.68
N ASN A 302 -26.17 26.38 -16.72
CA ASN A 302 -25.71 25.31 -17.61
C ASN A 302 -25.23 24.04 -16.89
N ALA A 303 -25.84 23.73 -15.74
CA ALA A 303 -25.51 22.58 -14.90
C ALA A 303 -25.81 21.27 -15.63
N ARG A 304 -24.92 20.29 -15.47
CA ARG A 304 -25.05 18.96 -16.07
C ARG A 304 -25.11 17.93 -14.96
N HIS A 305 -25.91 16.87 -15.16
CA HIS A 305 -25.93 15.75 -14.23
C HIS A 305 -24.58 14.99 -14.33
N PRO A 306 -23.78 14.90 -13.25
CA PRO A 306 -22.42 14.34 -13.31
C PRO A 306 -22.33 12.89 -13.79
N LEU A 307 -23.35 12.08 -13.50
CA LEU A 307 -23.41 10.66 -13.89
C LEU A 307 -23.85 10.43 -15.35
N LEU A 308 -24.22 11.47 -16.09
CA LEU A 308 -24.61 11.35 -17.49
C LEU A 308 -23.43 11.72 -18.39
N ALA A 309 -23.24 10.95 -19.47
CA ALA A 309 -22.19 11.21 -20.45
C ALA A 309 -22.28 12.64 -20.97
N LYS A 310 -21.14 13.35 -20.96
CA LYS A 310 -21.06 14.78 -21.24
C LYS A 310 -21.59 15.13 -22.63
N GLU A 311 -21.41 14.24 -23.59
CA GLU A 311 -21.82 14.38 -24.99
C GLU A 311 -23.34 14.21 -25.17
N LYS A 312 -24.00 13.54 -24.23
CA LYS A 312 -25.44 13.23 -24.27
C LYS A 312 -26.28 14.12 -23.37
N VAL A 313 -25.70 14.63 -22.28
CA VAL A 313 -26.44 15.41 -21.28
C VAL A 313 -26.74 16.82 -21.76
N VAL A 314 -28.02 17.19 -21.75
CA VAL A 314 -28.46 18.57 -22.01
C VAL A 314 -28.32 19.38 -20.71
N PRO A 315 -27.59 20.51 -20.70
CA PRO A 315 -27.43 21.33 -19.52
C PRO A 315 -28.73 22.03 -19.12
N ILE A 316 -28.94 22.24 -17.82
CA ILE A 316 -30.10 22.95 -17.26
C ILE A 316 -29.65 24.23 -16.55
N SER A 317 -30.53 25.23 -16.50
CA SER A 317 -30.34 26.39 -15.65
C SER A 317 -31.52 26.55 -14.71
N VAL A 318 -31.25 26.70 -13.42
CA VAL A 318 -32.27 26.74 -12.36
C VAL A 318 -31.92 27.86 -11.39
N LYS A 319 -32.89 28.75 -11.17
CA LYS A 319 -32.87 29.76 -10.11
C LYS A 319 -33.97 29.46 -9.10
N LEU A 320 -33.70 29.62 -7.80
CA LEU A 320 -34.68 29.44 -6.72
C LEU A 320 -34.29 30.28 -5.51
N GLY A 321 -35.27 30.81 -4.76
CA GLY A 321 -35.03 31.62 -3.57
C GLY A 321 -34.85 33.12 -3.85
N TYR A 322 -35.08 33.56 -5.09
CA TYR A 322 -35.08 34.97 -5.48
C TYR A 322 -36.50 35.56 -5.37
N THR A 323 -37.14 35.86 -6.50
CA THR A 323 -38.53 36.36 -6.56
C THR A 323 -39.56 35.27 -6.30
N TYR A 324 -39.14 34.00 -6.28
CA TYR A 324 -39.99 32.84 -6.00
C TYR A 324 -39.23 31.79 -5.20
N THR A 325 -39.97 31.07 -4.34
CA THR A 325 -39.45 30.01 -3.46
C THR A 325 -39.89 28.61 -3.86
N SER A 326 -40.75 28.50 -4.87
CA SER A 326 -41.29 27.24 -5.38
C SER A 326 -41.19 27.20 -6.90
N LEU A 327 -40.76 26.06 -7.43
CA LEU A 327 -40.67 25.79 -8.87
C LEU A 327 -41.49 24.55 -9.21
N VAL A 328 -42.49 24.69 -10.08
CA VAL A 328 -43.31 23.57 -10.57
C VAL A 328 -42.78 23.13 -11.94
N VAL A 329 -42.31 21.89 -12.03
CA VAL A 329 -41.77 21.33 -13.29
C VAL A 329 -42.85 20.45 -13.94
N THR A 330 -43.43 20.93 -15.04
CA THR A 330 -44.44 20.20 -15.85
C THR A 330 -43.82 19.63 -17.12
N GLY A 331 -44.55 18.74 -17.82
CA GLY A 331 -44.11 18.12 -19.08
C GLY A 331 -44.26 16.59 -19.11
N PRO A 332 -44.03 15.93 -20.26
CA PRO A 332 -44.10 14.48 -20.38
C PRO A 332 -43.04 13.79 -19.49
N ASN A 333 -43.28 12.55 -19.08
CA ASN A 333 -42.38 11.83 -18.16
C ASN A 333 -40.96 11.62 -18.73
N THR A 334 -40.82 11.54 -20.04
CA THR A 334 -39.55 11.45 -20.75
C THR A 334 -38.83 12.79 -20.92
N GLY A 335 -39.43 13.91 -20.51
CA GLY A 335 -38.91 15.27 -20.69
C GLY A 335 -37.83 15.71 -19.69
N GLY A 336 -37.16 14.80 -19.00
CA GLY A 336 -36.03 15.14 -18.12
C GLY A 336 -36.38 15.79 -16.77
N LYS A 337 -37.66 15.76 -16.35
CA LYS A 337 -38.12 16.34 -15.06
C LYS A 337 -37.35 15.75 -13.87
N THR A 338 -37.33 14.43 -13.76
CA THR A 338 -36.64 13.72 -12.68
C THR A 338 -35.14 13.96 -12.71
N VAL A 339 -34.54 13.97 -13.90
CA VAL A 339 -33.10 14.27 -14.08
C VAL A 339 -32.79 15.69 -13.59
N SER A 340 -33.65 16.66 -13.89
CA SER A 340 -33.45 18.05 -13.46
C SER A 340 -33.47 18.19 -11.94
N LEU A 341 -34.44 17.57 -11.26
CA LEU A 341 -34.53 17.55 -9.80
C LEU A 341 -33.33 16.83 -9.16
N LYS A 342 -32.93 15.69 -9.74
CA LYS A 342 -31.74 14.96 -9.30
C LYS A 342 -30.46 15.79 -9.46
N THR A 343 -30.29 16.50 -10.58
CA THR A 343 -29.16 17.40 -10.80
C THR A 343 -29.09 18.46 -9.70
N CYS A 344 -30.19 19.17 -9.41
CA CYS A 344 -30.20 20.18 -8.34
C CYS A 344 -29.83 19.59 -6.97
N GLY A 345 -30.44 18.46 -6.60
CA GLY A 345 -30.18 17.80 -5.32
C GLY A 345 -28.75 17.25 -5.21
N LEU A 346 -28.27 16.57 -6.25
CA LEU A 346 -26.96 15.94 -6.29
C LEU A 346 -25.84 16.98 -6.26
N LEU A 347 -25.93 18.05 -7.07
CA LEU A 347 -24.93 19.11 -7.07
C LEU A 347 -24.91 19.85 -5.72
N SER A 348 -26.06 20.01 -5.06
CA SER A 348 -26.11 20.58 -3.70
C SER A 348 -25.40 19.67 -2.69
N MET A 349 -25.61 18.35 -2.76
CA MET A 349 -24.90 17.40 -1.89
C MET A 349 -23.41 17.36 -2.16
N MET A 350 -22.99 17.42 -3.43
CA MET A 350 -21.59 17.49 -3.83
C MET A 350 -20.92 18.75 -3.29
N ALA A 351 -21.56 19.91 -3.47
CA ALA A 351 -21.08 21.18 -2.93
C ALA A 351 -20.94 21.13 -1.40
N GLN A 352 -21.96 20.61 -0.70
CA GLN A 352 -21.92 20.42 0.77
C GLN A 352 -20.90 19.38 1.23
N ALA A 353 -20.47 18.47 0.37
CA ALA A 353 -19.37 17.54 0.63
C ALA A 353 -18.00 18.13 0.24
N GLY A 354 -17.93 19.41 -0.11
CA GLY A 354 -16.71 20.12 -0.49
C GLY A 354 -16.20 19.78 -1.88
N MET A 355 -17.05 19.26 -2.77
CA MET A 355 -16.70 18.97 -4.16
C MET A 355 -17.05 20.14 -5.07
N HIS A 356 -16.21 20.38 -6.07
CA HIS A 356 -16.55 21.27 -7.18
C HIS A 356 -17.63 20.66 -8.07
N ILE A 357 -18.43 21.51 -8.71
CA ILE A 357 -19.59 21.11 -9.51
C ILE A 357 -19.59 21.66 -10.93
#